data_AF-A0A5J9V7R3-F1
#
_entry.id   AF-A0A5J9V7R3-F1
#
_cell.length_a   1.000
_cell.length_b   1.000
_cell.length_c   1.000
_cell.angle_alpha   90.00
_cell.angle_beta   90.00
_cell.angle_gamma   90.00
#
_symmetry.space_group_name_H-M   'P 1'
#
loop_
_entity.id
_entity.type
_entity.pdbx_description
1 polymer ?
#
loop_
_entity_poly.entity_id
_entity_poly.type
_entity_poly.pdbx_seq_one_letter_code
_entity_poly.pdbx_strand_id
1 'polypeptide(L)'
;MHMKLPIHISEGKKRPEVPRQAAKLATEAGIVLRRHIPVLPRWNKLQHEQDHLSNYIKKVSVQFSMDTTSKSVISACADMLKSGQRQMRYKLKKKYFD
;
A
#
# COMPACT_ATOMS: atom_id res chain seq x y z
N MET A 1 25.00 6.62 2.05
CA MET A 1 23.84 6.06 2.77
C MET A 1 22.62 6.89 2.42
N HIS A 2 21.60 6.34 1.75
CA HIS A 2 20.36 7.09 1.51
C HIS A 2 19.54 7.13 2.80
N MET A 3 19.35 8.32 3.36
CA MET A 3 18.49 8.51 4.53
C MET A 3 17.03 8.25 4.13
N LYS A 4 16.42 7.21 4.72
CA LYS A 4 15.00 6.91 4.49
C LYS A 4 14.14 7.95 5.21
N LEU A 5 13.07 8.40 4.56
CA LEU A 5 12.12 9.31 5.18
C LEU A 5 11.37 8.58 6.31
N PRO A 6 11.39 9.08 7.56
CA PRO A 6 10.64 8.49 8.65
C PRO A 6 9.14 8.73 8.45
N ILE A 7 8.36 7.68 8.69
CA ILE A 7 6.91 7.71 8.62
C ILE A 7 6.34 7.18 9.92
N HIS A 8 5.50 7.98 10.54
CA HIS A 8 4.68 7.58 11.69
C HIS A 8 3.20 7.62 11.31
N ILE A 9 2.48 6.54 11.64
CA ILE A 9 1.03 6.43 11.45
C ILE A 9 0.43 6.13 12.82
N SER A 10 -0.36 7.07 13.32
CA SER A 10 -1.06 6.93 14.59
C SER A 10 -2.17 5.89 14.49
N GLU A 11 -2.50 5.24 15.61
CA GLU A 11 -3.48 4.16 15.63
C GLU A 11 -4.84 4.63 15.11
N GLY A 12 -5.50 3.78 14.30
CA GLY A 12 -6.77 4.12 13.66
C GLY A 12 -6.68 5.08 12.47
N LYS A 13 -5.51 5.69 12.21
CA LYS A 13 -5.30 6.52 11.01
C LYS A 13 -4.82 5.69 9.83
N LYS A 14 -5.31 6.04 8.64
CA LYS A 14 -4.91 5.41 7.37
C LYS A 14 -3.68 6.04 6.73
N ARG A 15 -3.26 7.21 7.21
CA ARG A 15 -2.19 8.03 6.64
C ARG A 15 -1.41 8.72 7.75
N PRO A 16 -0.14 9.08 7.51
CA PRO A 16 0.60 9.98 8.38
C PRO A 16 -0.11 11.32 8.51
N GLU A 17 0.02 11.96 9.67
CA GLU A 17 -0.59 13.27 9.93
C GLU A 17 0.13 14.37 9.13
N VAL A 18 1.44 14.24 8.97
CA VAL A 18 2.25 15.19 8.20
C VAL A 18 1.91 15.08 6.71
N PRO A 19 1.34 16.13 6.08
CA PRO A 19 0.84 16.05 4.70
C PRO A 19 1.92 15.67 3.68
N ARG A 20 3.14 16.19 3.86
CA ARG A 20 4.29 15.88 3.00
C ARG A 20 4.66 14.40 3.03
N GLN A 21 4.66 13.79 4.22
CA GLN A 21 4.92 12.36 4.40
C GLN A 21 3.79 11.52 3.80
N ALA A 22 2.54 11.92 4.04
CA ALA A 22 1.36 11.24 3.50
C ALA A 22 1.33 11.25 1.97
N ALA A 23 1.62 12.39 1.34
CA ALA A 23 1.69 12.52 -0.11
C ALA A 23 2.81 11.66 -0.71
N LYS A 24 4.00 11.68 -0.10
CA LYS A 24 5.14 10.87 -0.55
C LYS A 24 4.86 9.39 -0.40
N LEU A 25 4.30 8.97 0.75
CA LEU A 25 3.88 7.59 0.99
C LEU A 25 2.87 7.14 -0.07
N ALA A 26 1.80 7.90 -0.29
CA ALA A 26 0.76 7.55 -1.26
C ALA A 26 1.32 7.37 -2.67
N THR A 27 2.28 8.23 -3.07
CA THR A 27 2.91 8.18 -4.39
C THR A 27 3.75 6.91 -4.56
N GLU A 28 4.69 6.66 -3.64
CA GLU A 28 5.57 5.49 -3.70
C GLU A 28 4.78 4.18 -3.54
N ALA A 29 3.84 4.15 -2.59
CA ALA A 29 2.97 3.01 -2.35
C ALA A 29 2.10 2.70 -3.58
N GLY A 30 1.65 3.72 -4.32
CA GLY A 30 0.95 3.56 -5.59
C GLY A 30 1.85 3.07 -6.74
N ILE A 31 3.13 3.47 -6.77
CA ILE A 31 4.11 2.96 -7.74
C ILE A 31 4.39 1.48 -7.46
N VAL A 32 4.67 1.11 -6.21
CA VAL A 32 4.91 -0.28 -5.79
C VAL A 32 3.72 -1.16 -6.16
N LEU A 33 2.51 -0.69 -5.88
CA LEU A 33 1.28 -1.40 -6.21
C LEU A 33 1.21 -1.75 -7.71
N ARG A 34 1.38 -0.74 -8.58
CA ARG A 34 1.25 -0.91 -10.04
C ARG A 34 2.35 -1.75 -10.65
N ARG A 35 3.58 -1.68 -10.11
CA ARG A 35 4.74 -2.37 -10.68
C ARG A 35 4.91 -3.80 -10.17
N HIS A 36 4.47 -4.09 -8.95
CA HIS A 36 4.87 -5.31 -8.26
C HIS A 36 3.72 -6.16 -7.74
N ILE A 37 2.50 -5.64 -7.66
CA ILE A 37 1.36 -6.42 -7.18
C ILE A 37 0.43 -6.71 -8.37
N PRO A 38 0.13 -7.99 -8.64
CA PRO A 38 -0.81 -8.34 -9.69
C PRO A 38 -2.22 -7.81 -9.35
N VAL A 39 -3.02 -7.52 -10.38
CA VAL A 39 -4.42 -7.14 -10.16
C VAL A 39 -5.20 -8.38 -9.74
N LEU A 40 -5.68 -8.38 -8.50
CA LEU A 40 -6.38 -9.53 -7.94
C LEU A 40 -7.87 -9.48 -8.34
N PRO A 41 -8.46 -10.58 -8.83
CA PRO A 41 -9.86 -10.61 -9.26
C PRO A 41 -10.84 -10.41 -8.09
N ARG A 42 -10.50 -10.93 -6.90
CA ARG A 42 -11.30 -10.80 -5.68
C ARG A 42 -10.40 -10.58 -4.47
N TRP A 43 -10.90 -9.80 -3.50
CA TRP A 43 -10.29 -9.59 -2.18
C TRP A 43 -10.76 -10.66 -1.18
N ASN A 44 -10.71 -11.96 -1.48
CA ASN A 44 -11.16 -12.99 -0.50
C ASN A 44 -10.26 -14.24 -0.44
N LYS A 45 -8.93 -14.09 -0.50
CA LYS A 45 -8.00 -15.22 -0.31
C LYS A 45 -7.02 -14.89 0.82
N LEU A 46 -7.36 -15.25 2.06
CA LEU A 46 -6.58 -14.93 3.27
C LEU A 46 -5.07 -15.26 3.15
N GLN A 47 -4.70 -16.41 2.59
CA GLN A 47 -3.29 -16.81 2.43
C GLN A 47 -2.55 -15.97 1.39
N HIS A 48 -3.07 -15.87 0.16
CA HIS A 48 -2.46 -15.04 -0.88
C HIS A 48 -2.47 -13.55 -0.52
N GLU A 49 -3.48 -13.08 0.21
CA GLU A 49 -3.58 -11.70 0.69
C GLU A 49 -2.49 -11.37 1.71
N GLN A 50 -2.17 -12.29 2.62
CA GLN A 50 -1.06 -12.11 3.55
C GLN A 50 0.28 -12.03 2.83
N ASP A 51 0.51 -12.88 1.83
CA ASP A 51 1.75 -12.86 1.05
C ASP A 51 1.88 -11.58 0.22
N HIS A 52 0.82 -11.18 -0.48
CA HIS A 52 0.82 -9.94 -1.27
C HIS A 52 0.95 -8.70 -0.39
N LEU A 53 0.29 -8.68 0.77
CA LEU A 53 0.41 -7.58 1.74
C LEU A 53 1.81 -7.52 2.34
N SER A 54 2.37 -8.66 2.75
CA SER A 54 3.73 -8.75 3.28
C SER A 54 4.76 -8.30 2.25
N ASN A 55 4.66 -8.76 1.00
CA ASN A 55 5.51 -8.32 -0.11
C ASN A 55 5.35 -6.82 -0.39
N TYR A 56 4.11 -6.32 -0.37
CA TYR A 56 3.81 -4.91 -0.56
C TYR A 56 4.45 -4.05 0.54
N ILE A 57 4.25 -4.40 1.81
CA ILE A 57 4.84 -3.70 2.97
C ILE A 57 6.36 -3.73 2.89
N LYS A 58 6.96 -4.89 2.63
CA LYS A 58 8.43 -5.03 2.46
C LYS A 58 8.97 -4.11 1.38
N LYS A 59 8.29 -3.99 0.23
CA LYS A 59 8.72 -3.10 -0.85
C LYS A 59 8.54 -1.61 -0.49
N VAL A 60 7.48 -1.26 0.23
CA VAL A 60 7.26 0.12 0.70
C VAL A 60 8.29 0.50 1.78
N SER A 61 8.63 -0.40 2.69
CA SER A 61 9.64 -0.16 3.74
C SER A 61 11.08 -0.09 3.24
N VAL A 62 11.35 -0.47 1.98
CA VAL A 62 12.62 -0.15 1.32
C VAL A 62 12.78 1.37 1.18
N GLN A 63 11.70 2.11 0.92
CA GLN A 63 11.74 3.56 0.67
C GLN A 63 11.61 4.42 1.92
N PHE A 64 11.05 3.88 3.01
CA PHE A 64 10.72 4.64 4.22
C PHE A 64 11.23 3.96 5.48
N SER A 65 11.49 4.75 6.51
CA SER A 65 11.72 4.23 7.86
C SER A 65 10.39 4.17 8.59
N MET A 66 9.81 2.98 8.70
CA MET A 66 8.52 2.74 9.35
C MET A 66 8.56 1.44 10.15
N ASP A 67 7.77 1.38 11.21
CA ASP A 67 7.60 0.16 11.98
C ASP A 67 6.61 -0.78 11.27
N THR A 68 7.15 -1.74 10.50
CA THR A 68 6.36 -2.74 9.77
C THR A 68 5.68 -3.76 10.67
N THR A 69 6.04 -3.82 11.96
CA THR A 69 5.39 -4.71 12.94
C THR A 69 4.18 -4.06 13.60
N SER A 70 4.11 -2.72 13.57
CA SER A 70 2.97 -1.99 14.14
C SER A 70 1.66 -2.29 13.41
N LYS A 71 0.61 -2.52 14.20
CA LYS A 71 -0.74 -2.77 13.69
C LYS A 71 -1.29 -1.58 12.89
N SER A 72 -0.91 -0.35 13.25
CA SER A 72 -1.31 0.87 12.53
C SER A 72 -0.72 0.91 11.13
N VAL A 73 0.57 0.63 10.95
CA VAL A 73 1.22 0.61 9.63
C VAL A 73 0.67 -0.54 8.78
N ILE A 74 0.52 -1.74 9.35
CA ILE A 74 -0.04 -2.89 8.62
C ILE A 74 -1.45 -2.58 8.12
N SER A 75 -2.31 -2.02 8.98
CA SER A 75 -3.69 -1.68 8.60
C SER A 75 -3.74 -0.55 7.57
N ALA A 76 -2.92 0.49 7.69
CA ALA A 76 -2.81 1.56 6.70
C ALA A 76 -2.34 1.03 5.33
N CYS A 77 -1.30 0.19 5.30
CA CYS A 77 -0.81 -0.45 4.08
C CYS A 77 -1.87 -1.37 3.46
N ALA A 78 -2.60 -2.13 4.27
CA ALA A 78 -3.70 -2.98 3.79
C ALA A 78 -4.81 -2.15 3.14
N ASP A 79 -5.18 -1.00 3.73
CA ASP A 79 -6.19 -0.11 3.17
C ASP A 79 -5.74 0.56 1.86
N MET A 80 -4.48 0.98 1.77
CA MET A 80 -3.91 1.49 0.51
C MET A 80 -3.90 0.41 -0.58
N LEU A 81 -3.53 -0.83 -0.22
CA LEU A 81 -3.52 -1.97 -1.13
C LEU A 81 -4.93 -2.29 -1.63
N LYS A 82 -5.91 -2.40 -0.73
CA LYS A 82 -7.33 -2.62 -1.05
C LYS A 82 -7.88 -1.58 -2.02
N SER A 83 -7.73 -0.32 -1.66
CA SER A 83 -8.25 0.81 -2.44
C SER A 83 -7.59 0.89 -3.81
N GLY A 84 -6.27 0.71 -3.88
CA GLY A 84 -5.54 0.69 -5.13
C GLY A 84 -5.90 -0.48 -6.04
N GLN A 85 -6.07 -1.69 -5.51
CA GLN A 85 -6.56 -2.86 -6.25
C GLN A 85 -7.94 -2.61 -6.87
N ARG A 86 -8.86 -2.02 -6.08
CA ARG A 86 -10.19 -1.63 -6.58
C ARG A 86 -10.10 -0.65 -7.74
N GLN A 87 -9.22 0.36 -7.65
CA GLN A 87 -9.02 1.34 -8.70
C GLN A 87 -8.42 0.73 -9.97
N MET A 88 -7.44 -0.16 -9.85
CA MET A 88 -6.87 -0.86 -11.00
C MET A 88 -7.92 -1.74 -11.70
N ARG A 89 -8.71 -2.51 -10.95
CA ARG A 89 -9.82 -3.28 -11.50
C ARG A 89 -10.84 -2.41 -12.24
N TYR A 90 -11.25 -1.30 -11.64
CA TYR A 90 -12.20 -0.38 -12.27
C TYR A 90 -11.66 0.17 -13.59
N LYS A 91 -10.39 0.61 -13.62
CA LYS A 91 -9.75 1.10 -14.85
C LYS A 91 -9.65 0.04 -15.93
N LEU A 92 -9.34 -1.21 -15.57
CA LEU A 92 -9.30 -2.32 -16.52
C LEU A 92 -10.69 -2.64 -17.06
N LYS A 93 -11.70 -2.69 -16.20
CA LYS A 93 -13.10 -2.91 -16.61
C LYS A 93 -13.52 -1.85 -17.63
N LYS A 94 -13.36 -0.57 -17.26
CA LYS A 94 -13.73 0.57 -18.09
C LYS A 94 -12.98 0.64 -19.44
N LYS A 95 -11.79 0.05 -19.53
CA LYS A 95 -10.96 0.12 -20.76
C LYS A 95 -11.31 -0.97 -21.77
N TYR A 96 -11.75 -2.14 -21.30
CA TYR A 96 -11.85 -3.34 -22.14
C TYR A 96 -13.25 -3.96 -22.17
N PHE A 97 -14.15 -3.57 -21.26
CA PHE A 97 -15.46 -4.22 -21.08
C PHE A 97 -16.64 -3.26 -21.03
N ASP A 98 -16.39 -1.96 -20.88
CA ASP A 98 -17.37 -0.88 -21.03
C ASP A 98 -17.01 -0.10 -22.31
#